data_AF-X1CI81-F1
#
_entry.id   AF-X1CI81-F1
#
_cell.length_a   1.000
_cell.length_b   1.000
_cell.length_c   1.000
_cell.angle_alpha   90.00
_cell.angle_beta   90.00
_cell.angle_gamma   90.00
#
_symmetry.space_group_name_H-M   'P 1'
#
loop_
_entity.id
_entity.type
_entity.pdbx_description
1 polymer ?
#
loop_
_entity_poly.entity_id
_entity_poly.type
_entity_poly.pdbx_seq_one_letter_code
_entity_poly.pdbx_strand_id
1 'polypeptide(L)'
;MASGLNLLLGITTFLAGTLSLVNAILTLLYARRRKNRVIFIFSANWFLQAIFWFLDGIAHLTYTPLIMAISFVPHTIGVLCLFIYIELIEKENVSPVKVTILVVIILMYLFFSFVPLFVTSLIKEVSPFSS
;
A
#
# COMPACT_ATOMS: atom_id res chain seq x y z
N MET A 1 -3.17 10.27 -26.35
CA MET A 1 -1.98 9.61 -25.73
C MET A 1 -2.22 9.11 -24.30
N ALA A 2 -3.31 9.48 -23.61
CA ALA A 2 -3.58 9.06 -22.23
C ALA A 2 -3.98 7.58 -22.04
N SER A 3 -4.40 6.86 -23.08
CA SER A 3 -4.92 5.49 -22.94
C SER A 3 -3.84 4.42 -22.67
N GLY A 4 -2.67 4.54 -23.32
CA GLY A 4 -1.58 3.58 -23.15
C GLY A 4 -0.93 3.64 -21.77
N LEU A 5 -0.78 4.84 -21.21
CA LEU A 5 -0.22 5.04 -19.88
C LEU A 5 -1.14 4.47 -18.79
N ASN A 6 -2.45 4.71 -18.89
CA ASN A 6 -3.42 4.18 -17.92
C ASN A 6 -3.59 2.66 -18.02
N LEU A 7 -3.49 2.10 -19.23
CA LEU A 7 -3.46 0.64 -19.40
C LEU A 7 -2.22 0.03 -18.74
N LEU A 8 -1.05 0.63 -18.95
CA LEU A 8 0.19 0.19 -18.32
C LEU A 8 0.10 0.28 -16.80
N LEU A 9 -0.36 1.43 -16.27
CA LEU A 9 -0.58 1.65 -14.83
C LEU A 9 -1.53 0.59 -14.26
N GLY A 10 -2.70 0.40 -14.87
CA GLY A 10 -3.66 -0.62 -14.45
C GLY A 10 -3.06 -2.02 -14.41
N ILE A 11 -2.33 -2.45 -15.44
CA ILE A 11 -1.68 -3.77 -15.45
C ILE A 11 -0.64 -3.88 -14.34
N THR A 12 0.22 -2.86 -14.18
CA THR A 12 1.28 -2.89 -13.16
C THR A 12 0.75 -2.88 -11.74
N THR A 13 -0.33 -2.16 -11.46
CA THR A 13 -0.98 -2.17 -10.14
C THR A 13 -1.69 -3.48 -9.88
N PHE A 14 -2.33 -4.11 -10.88
CA PHE A 14 -2.87 -5.47 -10.75
C PHE A 14 -1.79 -6.52 -10.45
N LEU A 15 -0.60 -6.41 -11.08
CA LEU A 15 0.54 -7.27 -10.77
C LEU A 15 1.04 -7.03 -9.33
N ALA A 16 1.14 -5.78 -8.88
CA ALA A 16 1.49 -5.44 -7.51
C ALA A 16 0.47 -6.00 -6.49
N GLY A 17 -0.83 -5.95 -6.82
CA GLY A 17 -1.90 -6.54 -6.02
C GLY A 17 -1.78 -8.06 -5.92
N THR A 18 -1.47 -8.72 -7.03
CA THR A 18 -1.27 -10.18 -7.07
C THR A 18 -0.07 -10.60 -6.23
N LEU A 19 1.06 -9.90 -6.35
CA LEU A 19 2.25 -10.17 -5.53
C LEU A 19 1.99 -9.92 -4.04
N SER A 20 1.26 -8.85 -3.72
CA SER A 20 0.84 -8.54 -2.34
C SER A 20 -0.07 -9.63 -1.77
N LEU A 21 -0.98 -10.17 -2.57
CA LEU A 21 -1.85 -11.28 -2.18
C LEU A 21 -1.05 -12.56 -1.93
N VAL A 22 -0.09 -12.88 -2.82
CA VAL A 22 0.81 -14.03 -2.61
C VAL A 22 1.58 -13.88 -1.31
N ASN A 23 2.15 -12.69 -1.03
CA ASN A 23 2.83 -12.41 0.23
C ASN A 23 1.89 -12.59 1.43
N ALA A 24 0.66 -12.06 1.36
CA ALA A 24 -0.33 -12.21 2.43
C ALA A 24 -0.63 -13.68 2.74
N ILE A 25 -0.78 -14.51 1.70
CA ILE A 25 -1.04 -15.95 1.85
C ILE A 25 0.17 -16.64 2.48
N LEU A 26 1.39 -16.39 1.98
CA LEU A 26 2.61 -17.00 2.50
C LEU A 26 2.86 -16.63 3.97
N THR A 27 2.72 -15.35 4.31
CA THR A 27 2.90 -14.89 5.69
C THR A 27 1.80 -15.41 6.60
N LEU A 28 0.56 -15.55 6.12
CA LEU A 28 -0.55 -16.11 6.89
C LEU A 28 -0.33 -17.60 7.19
N LEU A 29 0.11 -18.37 6.19
CA LEU A 29 0.46 -19.77 6.37
C LEU A 29 1.61 -19.94 7.38
N TYR A 30 2.61 -19.07 7.30
CA TYR A 30 3.71 -19.05 8.27
C TYR A 30 3.21 -18.69 9.68
N ALA A 31 2.39 -17.66 9.81
CA ALA A 31 1.81 -17.21 11.08
C ALA A 31 0.98 -18.31 11.75
N ARG A 32 0.15 -19.02 10.97
CA ARG A 32 -0.62 -20.18 11.45
C ARG A 32 0.27 -21.31 11.97
N ARG A 33 1.34 -21.66 11.24
CA ARG A 33 2.27 -22.72 11.66
C ARG A 33 3.04 -22.35 12.93
N ARG A 34 3.46 -21.09 13.08
CA ARG A 34 4.24 -20.62 14.22
C ARG A 34 3.40 -20.10 15.39
N LYS A 35 2.08 -19.99 15.23
CA LYS A 35 1.15 -19.34 16.18
C LYS A 35 1.62 -17.93 16.60
N ASN A 36 2.34 -17.23 15.71
CA ASN A 36 2.90 -15.91 16.01
C ASN A 36 1.91 -14.82 15.59
N ARG A 37 1.41 -14.06 16.58
CA ARG A 37 0.41 -12.99 16.41
C ARG A 37 0.95 -11.80 15.63
N VAL A 38 2.24 -11.51 15.74
CA VAL A 38 2.92 -10.42 15.03
C VAL A 38 2.89 -10.67 13.53
N ILE A 39 3.12 -11.91 13.11
CA ILE A 39 3.09 -12.29 11.68
C ILE A 39 1.66 -12.29 11.12
N PHE A 40 0.63 -12.51 11.96
CA PHE A 40 -0.75 -12.34 11.54
C PHE A 40 -1.05 -10.89 11.13
N ILE A 41 -0.57 -9.90 11.90
CA ILE A 41 -0.77 -8.48 11.59
C ILE A 41 0.02 -8.08 10.34
N PHE A 42 1.24 -8.61 10.17
CA PHE A 42 2.00 -8.43 8.94
C PHE A 42 1.26 -8.98 7.71
N SER A 43 0.62 -10.14 7.86
CA SER A 43 -0.18 -10.75 6.79
C SER A 43 -1.42 -9.92 6.46
N ALA A 44 -2.06 -9.34 7.48
CA ALA A 44 -3.19 -8.44 7.28
C ALA A 44 -2.78 -7.17 6.52
N ASN A 45 -1.60 -6.60 6.79
CA ASN A 45 -1.06 -5.48 6.00
C ASN A 45 -0.90 -5.87 4.51
N TRP A 46 -0.29 -7.02 4.21
CA TRP A 46 -0.14 -7.47 2.83
C TRP A 46 -1.48 -7.69 2.13
N PHE A 47 -2.48 -8.20 2.84
CA PHE A 47 -3.82 -8.39 2.31
C PHE A 47 -4.50 -7.05 1.99
N LEU A 48 -4.39 -6.07 2.89
CA LEU A 48 -4.91 -4.72 2.69
C LEU A 48 -4.20 -4.00 1.54
N GLN A 49 -2.88 -4.18 1.39
CA GLN A 49 -2.16 -3.67 0.22
C GLN A 49 -2.64 -4.32 -1.07
N ALA A 50 -2.93 -5.63 -1.07
CA ALA A 50 -3.48 -6.28 -2.26
C ALA A 50 -4.82 -5.65 -2.68
N ILE A 51 -5.73 -5.40 -1.73
CA ILE A 51 -7.01 -4.73 -2.01
C ILE A 51 -6.78 -3.32 -2.55
N PHE A 52 -5.90 -2.53 -1.94
CA PHE A 52 -5.52 -1.20 -2.44
C PHE A 52 -5.09 -1.26 -3.91
N TRP A 53 -4.13 -2.13 -4.23
CA TRP A 53 -3.58 -2.22 -5.59
C TRP A 53 -4.60 -2.71 -6.62
N PHE A 54 -5.50 -3.62 -6.26
CA PHE A 54 -6.59 -4.03 -7.15
C PHE A 54 -7.59 -2.90 -7.41
N LEU A 55 -7.98 -2.15 -6.36
CA LEU A 55 -8.87 -1.01 -6.51
C LEU A 55 -8.22 0.11 -7.33
N ASP A 56 -6.94 0.38 -7.10
CA ASP A 56 -6.18 1.36 -7.85
C ASP A 56 -6.03 0.97 -9.34
N GLY A 57 -5.78 -0.31 -9.62
CA GLY A 57 -5.79 -0.83 -10.99
C GLY A 57 -7.15 -0.70 -11.68
N ILE A 58 -8.24 -1.01 -10.98
CA ILE A 58 -9.60 -0.78 -11.50
C ILE A 58 -9.82 0.70 -11.76
N ALA A 59 -9.36 1.60 -10.89
CA ALA A 59 -9.50 3.04 -11.07
C ALA A 59 -8.79 3.54 -12.34
N HIS A 60 -7.59 3.03 -12.63
CA HIS A 60 -6.85 3.36 -13.85
C HIS A 60 -7.50 2.79 -15.12
N LEU A 61 -8.07 1.59 -15.07
CA LEU A 61 -8.73 0.98 -16.23
C LEU A 61 -10.11 1.59 -16.52
N THR A 62 -10.83 2.01 -15.48
CA THR A 62 -12.19 2.56 -15.59
C THR A 62 -12.23 4.09 -15.57
N TYR A 63 -11.09 4.76 -15.34
CA TYR A 63 -10.98 6.21 -15.19
C TYR A 63 -11.93 6.78 -14.12
N THR A 64 -12.04 6.10 -12.98
CA THR A 64 -12.99 6.47 -11.92
C THR A 64 -12.26 7.05 -10.69
N PRO A 65 -12.26 8.39 -10.49
CA PRO A 65 -11.63 9.03 -9.33
C PRO A 65 -12.20 8.56 -8.00
N LEU A 66 -13.48 8.19 -7.97
CA LEU A 66 -14.12 7.65 -6.76
C LEU A 66 -13.47 6.33 -6.30
N ILE A 67 -13.17 5.43 -7.24
CA ILE A 67 -12.53 4.15 -6.94
C ILE A 67 -11.10 4.38 -6.44
N MET A 68 -10.39 5.36 -7.04
CA MET A 68 -9.08 5.79 -6.57
C MET A 68 -9.14 6.35 -5.14
N ALA A 69 -10.14 7.17 -4.81
CA ALA A 69 -10.31 7.67 -3.44
C ALA A 69 -10.61 6.54 -2.44
N ILE A 70 -11.46 5.58 -2.83
CA ILE A 70 -11.81 4.42 -2.00
C ILE A 70 -10.61 3.49 -1.80
N SER A 71 -9.70 3.37 -2.77
CA SER A 71 -8.51 2.52 -2.65
C SER A 71 -7.61 2.96 -1.47
N PHE A 72 -7.59 4.24 -1.10
CA PHE A 72 -6.83 4.72 0.06
C PHE A 72 -7.32 4.18 1.41
N VAL A 73 -8.57 3.72 1.51
CA VAL A 73 -9.11 3.16 2.76
C VAL A 73 -8.33 1.92 3.21
N PRO A 74 -8.23 0.83 2.41
CA PRO A 74 -7.42 -0.32 2.78
C PRO A 74 -5.93 0.05 2.93
N HIS A 75 -5.40 0.99 2.14
CA HIS A 75 -4.02 1.44 2.30
C HIS A 75 -3.75 2.06 3.68
N THR A 76 -4.64 2.94 4.14
CA THR A 76 -4.54 3.60 5.45
C THR A 76 -4.62 2.59 6.60
N ILE A 77 -5.55 1.64 6.50
CA ILE A 77 -5.67 0.56 7.50
C ILE A 77 -4.39 -0.31 7.49
N GLY A 78 -3.80 -0.58 6.32
CA GLY A 78 -2.55 -1.33 6.19
C GLY A 78 -1.37 -0.64 6.89
N VAL A 79 -1.26 0.69 6.75
CA VAL A 79 -0.26 1.48 7.48
C VAL A 79 -0.44 1.37 9.00
N LEU A 80 -1.68 1.42 9.51
CA LEU A 80 -1.95 1.20 10.94
C LEU A 80 -1.52 -0.20 11.39
N CYS A 81 -1.74 -1.23 10.56
CA CYS A 81 -1.25 -2.58 10.85
C CYS A 81 0.29 -2.61 10.99
N LEU A 82 1.02 -1.82 10.20
CA LEU A 82 2.49 -1.73 10.32
C LEU A 82 2.94 -1.05 11.62
N PHE A 83 2.24 -0.01 12.09
CA PHE A 83 2.52 0.58 13.40
C PHE A 83 2.31 -0.41 14.55
N ILE A 84 1.19 -1.14 14.55
CA ILE A 84 0.91 -2.16 15.57
C ILE A 84 1.95 -3.30 15.47
N TYR A 85 2.37 -3.66 14.26
CA TYR A 85 3.41 -4.65 14.04
C TYR A 85 4.75 -4.22 14.65
N ILE A 86 5.16 -2.95 14.50
CA ILE A 86 6.37 -2.40 15.14
C ILE A 86 6.27 -2.51 16.66
N GLU A 87 5.17 -2.05 17.24
CA GLU A 87 4.98 -2.04 18.68
C GLU A 87 5.03 -3.46 19.27
N LEU A 88 4.48 -4.44 18.55
CA LEU A 88 4.55 -5.85 18.97
C LEU A 88 5.94 -6.46 18.80
N ILE A 89 6.68 -6.06 17.76
CA ILE A 89 8.06 -6.47 17.52
C ILE A 89 8.99 -5.98 18.62
N GLU A 90 8.84 -4.73 19.07
CA GLU A 90 9.61 -4.18 20.19
C GLU A 90 9.34 -4.94 21.48
N LYS A 91 8.06 -5.29 21.75
CA LYS A 91 7.67 -6.12 22.90
C LYS A 91 8.22 -7.55 22.85
N GLU A 92 8.48 -8.09 21.66
CA GLU A 92 9.08 -9.43 21.46
C GLU A 92 10.63 -9.42 21.48
N ASN A 93 11.30 -8.32 21.86
CA ASN A 93 12.78 -8.16 21.85
C ASN A 93 13.42 -8.41 20.47
N VAL A 94 12.70 -8.09 19.39
CA VAL A 94 13.27 -8.18 18.05
C VAL A 94 14.31 -7.07 17.87
N SER A 95 15.42 -7.40 17.20
CA SER A 95 16.55 -6.48 16.98
C SER A 95 16.11 -5.09 16.50
N PRO A 96 16.58 -3.99 17.12
CA PRO A 96 16.21 -2.63 16.77
C PRO A 96 16.54 -2.26 15.32
N VAL A 97 17.55 -2.90 14.72
CA VAL A 97 17.90 -2.71 13.30
C VAL A 97 16.74 -3.11 12.39
N LYS A 98 16.00 -4.17 12.72
CA LYS A 98 14.85 -4.64 11.93
C LYS A 98 13.66 -3.69 12.06
N VAL A 99 13.47 -3.10 13.24
CA VAL A 99 12.45 -2.06 13.48
C VAL A 99 12.76 -0.82 12.65
N THR A 100 14.00 -0.33 12.69
CA THR A 100 14.42 0.85 11.92
C THR A 100 14.24 0.66 10.42
N ILE A 101 14.63 -0.49 9.88
CA ILE A 101 14.40 -0.80 8.45
C ILE A 101 12.91 -0.73 8.11
N LEU A 102 12.05 -1.28 8.96
CA LEU A 102 10.62 -1.26 8.72
C LEU A 102 10.02 0.15 8.82
N VAL A 103 10.45 0.97 9.79
CA VAL A 103 10.05 2.38 9.91
C VAL A 103 10.45 3.16 8.65
N VAL A 104 11.66 2.97 8.15
CA VAL A 104 12.12 3.61 6.91
C VAL A 104 11.26 3.17 5.73
N ILE A 105 10.94 1.87 5.61
CA ILE A 105 10.04 1.38 4.57
C ILE A 105 8.66 2.05 4.67
N ILE A 106 8.08 2.17 5.87
CA ILE A 106 6.78 2.85 6.08
C ILE A 106 6.85 4.32 5.67
N LEU A 107 7.90 5.04 6.08
CA LEU A 107 8.08 6.45 5.73
C LEU A 107 8.25 6.64 4.23
N MET A 108 8.99 5.75 3.56
CA MET A 108 9.09 5.74 2.09
C MET A 108 7.74 5.47 1.45
N TYR A 109 6.96 4.50 1.94
CA TYR A 109 5.62 4.22 1.44
C TYR A 109 4.69 5.42 1.58
N LEU A 110 4.66 6.06 2.76
CA LEU A 110 3.87 7.28 2.97
C LEU A 110 4.31 8.41 2.03
N PHE A 111 5.61 8.61 1.89
CA PHE A 111 6.14 9.62 0.98
C PHE A 111 5.71 9.35 -0.47
N PHE A 112 5.91 8.14 -0.99
CA PHE A 112 5.52 7.82 -2.38
C PHE A 112 4.02 7.77 -2.61
N SER A 113 3.20 7.44 -1.60
CA SER A 113 1.74 7.44 -1.72
C SER A 113 1.15 8.86 -1.74
N PHE A 114 1.69 9.80 -0.96
CA PHE A 114 1.10 11.13 -0.78
C PHE A 114 1.76 12.24 -1.62
N VAL A 115 3.04 12.10 -2.02
CA VAL A 115 3.73 13.09 -2.84
C VAL A 115 3.07 13.28 -4.23
N PRO A 116 2.67 12.23 -4.97
CA PRO A 116 1.98 12.41 -6.24
C PRO A 116 0.68 13.21 -6.09
N LEU A 117 -0.03 13.00 -4.98
CA LEU A 117 -1.29 13.67 -4.66
C LEU A 117 -1.07 15.16 -4.35
N PHE A 118 -0.03 15.48 -3.58
CA PHE A 118 0.36 16.85 -3.26
C PHE A 118 0.89 17.61 -4.49
N VAL A 119 1.68 16.94 -5.33
CA VAL A 119 2.21 17.54 -6.57
C VAL A 119 1.09 17.79 -7.58
N THR A 120 0.13 16.87 -7.73
CA THR A 120 -1.02 17.10 -8.62
C THR A 120 -1.97 18.17 -8.11
N SER A 121 -2.18 18.32 -6.80
CA SER A 121 -2.95 19.43 -6.25
C SER A 121 -2.24 20.78 -6.47
N LEU A 122 -0.93 20.83 -6.25
CA LEU A 122 -0.14 22.06 -6.43
C LEU A 122 -0.09 22.50 -7.90
N ILE A 123 0.06 21.56 -8.83
CA ILE A 123 0.01 21.86 -10.27
C ILE A 123 -1.35 22.44 -10.66
N LYS A 124 -2.47 21.88 -10.16
CA LYS A 124 -3.81 22.41 -10.44
C LYS A 124 -4.04 23.83 -9.91
N GLU A 125 -3.46 24.16 -8.76
CA GLU A 125 -3.54 25.52 -8.19
C GLU A 125 -2.67 26.53 -8.95
N VAL A 126 -1.53 26.09 -9.49
CA VAL A 126 -0.59 26.95 -10.23
C VAL A 126 -0.96 27.09 -11.72
N SER A 127 -1.71 26.14 -12.30
CA SER A 127 -2.15 26.18 -13.71
C SER A 127 -3.69 26.22 -13.90
N PRO A 128 -4.42 27.25 -13.44
CA PRO A 128 -5.85 27.37 -13.72
C PRO A 128 -6.19 27.71 -15.19
N PHE A 129 -5.19 27.85 -16.08
CA PHE A 129 -5.35 28.43 -17.44
C PHE A 129 -4.96 27.53 -18.62
N SER A 130 -4.79 26.22 -18.46
CA SER A 130 -4.65 25.33 -19.62
C SER A 130 -5.93 24.51 -19.85
N SER A 131 -6.88 25.14 -20.53
CA SER A 131 -8.01 24.51 -21.22
C SER A 131 -7.55 23.60 -22.36
#